data_AF-A0A3C1W6D1-F1
#
_entry.id   AF-A0A3C1W6D1-F1
#
_cell.length_a   1.000
_cell.length_b   1.000
_cell.length_c   1.000
_cell.angle_alpha   90.00
_cell.angle_beta   90.00
_cell.angle_gamma   90.00
#
_symmetry.space_group_name_H-M   'P 1'
#
loop_
_entity.id
_entity.type
_entity.pdbx_description
1 polymer ?
#
loop_
_entity_poly.entity_id
_entity_poly.type
_entity_poly.pdbx_seq_one_letter_code
_entity_poly.pdbx_strand_id
1 'polypeptide(L)'
;MTPESLPLCLSGTDAYVHGPGSTFLIIGERSNVGGSPRFRKLIKEDRLEEAVEVARQQVSNGANVIDICFDDGLIDGVAMMTRFLHLLQGEPDVA
;
A
#
# COMPACT_ATOMS: atom_id res chain seq x y z
N MET A 1 -27.48 25.12 -3.91
CA MET A 1 -26.71 24.22 -3.02
C MET A 1 -25.91 23.30 -3.90
N THR A 2 -24.58 23.38 -3.86
CA THR A 2 -23.75 22.29 -4.36
C THR A 2 -24.03 21.05 -3.52
N PRO A 3 -24.26 19.87 -4.10
CA PRO A 3 -24.41 18.65 -3.31
C PRO A 3 -23.15 18.49 -2.46
N GLU A 4 -23.36 18.27 -1.17
CA GLU A 4 -22.26 18.01 -0.25
C GLU A 4 -21.59 16.70 -0.70
N SER A 5 -20.30 16.76 -1.02
CA SER A 5 -19.54 15.56 -1.40
C SER A 5 -19.59 14.57 -0.24
N LEU A 6 -20.00 13.33 -0.50
CA LEU A 6 -19.85 12.26 0.47
C LEU A 6 -18.35 12.09 0.79
N PRO A 7 -17.98 11.77 2.04
CA PRO A 7 -16.60 11.50 2.40
C PRO A 7 -16.10 10.21 1.73
N LEU A 8 -14.81 10.13 1.46
CA LEU A 8 -14.12 8.91 1.05
C LEU A 8 -13.90 8.03 2.28
N CYS A 9 -14.52 6.86 2.31
CA CYS A 9 -14.37 5.88 3.39
C CYS A 9 -13.49 4.71 2.89
N LEU A 10 -12.38 4.50 3.57
CA LEU A 10 -11.44 3.39 3.37
C LEU A 10 -11.27 2.62 4.68
N SER A 11 -10.61 1.46 4.62
CA SER A 11 -10.30 0.68 5.82
C SER A 11 -9.09 -0.22 5.60
N GLY A 12 -8.25 -0.28 6.63
CA GLY A 12 -7.32 -1.38 6.90
C GLY A 12 -7.81 -2.13 8.13
N THR A 13 -6.98 -2.25 9.17
CA THR A 13 -7.39 -2.66 10.52
C THR A 13 -8.36 -1.64 11.12
N ASP A 14 -8.06 -0.36 10.95
CA ASP A 14 -8.91 0.75 11.38
C ASP A 14 -9.62 1.41 10.20
N ALA A 15 -10.78 2.01 10.49
CA ALA A 15 -11.50 2.80 9.50
C ALA A 15 -10.79 4.14 9.25
N TYR A 16 -10.69 4.53 7.98
CA TYR A 16 -10.14 5.82 7.56
C TYR A 16 -11.20 6.61 6.77
N VAL A 17 -11.59 7.78 7.29
CA VAL A 17 -12.59 8.65 6.66
C VAL A 17 -11.91 9.95 6.25
N HIS A 18 -11.93 10.23 4.94
CA HIS A 18 -11.37 11.43 4.36
C HIS A 18 -12.50 12.32 3.83
N GLY A 19 -12.73 13.45 4.49
CA GLY A 19 -13.87 14.33 4.25
C GLY A 19 -13.55 15.81 4.47
N PRO A 20 -14.59 16.65 4.61
CA PRO A 20 -14.40 18.08 4.88
C PRO A 20 -13.52 18.32 6.11
N GLY A 21 -12.42 19.04 5.94
CA GLY A 21 -11.46 19.33 7.02
C GLY A 21 -10.32 18.32 7.18
N SER A 22 -10.30 17.21 6.43
CA SER A 22 -9.13 16.34 6.36
C SER A 22 -7.92 17.06 5.73
N THR A 23 -6.71 16.71 6.17
CA THR A 23 -5.47 17.13 5.51
C THR A 23 -5.31 16.48 4.15
N PHE A 24 -4.27 16.83 3.39
CA PHE A 24 -3.96 16.16 2.11
C PHE A 24 -3.80 14.63 2.30
N LEU A 25 -4.40 13.85 1.39
CA LEU A 25 -4.28 12.38 1.39
C LEU A 25 -2.95 11.97 0.74
N ILE A 26 -2.05 11.39 1.52
CA ILE A 26 -0.76 10.90 1.03
C ILE A 26 -0.89 9.41 0.68
N ILE A 27 -0.70 9.07 -0.60
CA ILE A 27 -0.65 7.69 -1.09
C ILE A 27 0.82 7.31 -1.33
N GLY A 28 1.30 6.28 -0.64
CA GLY A 28 2.67 5.76 -0.81
C GLY A 28 2.80 4.88 -2.06
N GLU A 29 3.67 5.26 -3.00
CA GLU A 29 3.83 4.59 -4.31
C GLU A 29 4.95 3.53 -4.38
N ARG A 30 5.75 3.36 -3.32
CA ARG A 30 7.01 2.59 -3.38
C ARG A 30 6.82 1.08 -3.34
N SER A 31 5.61 0.59 -3.07
CA SER A 31 5.25 -0.84 -3.11
C SER A 31 4.81 -1.28 -4.51
N ASN A 32 5.57 -0.88 -5.53
CA ASN A 32 5.24 -1.04 -6.94
C ASN A 32 6.40 -1.70 -7.71
N VAL A 33 6.18 -2.88 -8.27
CA VAL A 33 7.21 -3.63 -9.02
C VAL A 33 7.66 -2.89 -10.28
N GLY A 34 6.76 -2.16 -10.95
CA GLY A 34 7.06 -1.32 -12.12
C GLY A 34 7.80 -0.02 -11.77
N GLY A 35 7.45 0.60 -10.64
CA GLY A 35 7.89 1.94 -10.25
C GLY A 35 9.04 2.00 -9.25
N SER A 36 9.31 0.94 -8.49
CA SER A 36 10.29 0.93 -7.40
C SER A 36 11.39 -0.11 -7.63
N PRO A 37 12.62 0.31 -8.00
CA PRO A 37 13.74 -0.61 -8.21
C PRO A 37 14.08 -1.45 -6.98
N ARG A 38 13.94 -0.86 -5.78
CA ARG A 38 14.15 -1.57 -4.51
C ARG A 38 13.08 -2.65 -4.32
N PHE A 39 11.81 -2.30 -4.48
CA PHE A 39 10.71 -3.26 -4.30
C PHE A 39 10.79 -4.38 -5.34
N ARG A 40 11.00 -4.04 -6.62
CA ARG A 40 11.22 -5.02 -7.69
C ARG A 40 12.30 -6.03 -7.35
N LYS A 41 13.45 -5.57 -6.83
CA LYS A 41 14.55 -6.46 -6.43
C LYS A 41 14.10 -7.45 -5.35
N LEU A 42 13.43 -6.96 -4.30
CA LEU A 42 12.95 -7.79 -3.21
C LEU A 42 11.94 -8.84 -3.69
N ILE A 43 11.01 -8.45 -4.55
CA ILE A 43 10.00 -9.38 -5.11
C ILE A 43 10.66 -10.45 -5.99
N LYS A 44 11.64 -10.08 -6.82
CA LYS A 44 12.37 -11.04 -7.67
C LYS A 44 13.24 -12.00 -6.87
N GLU A 45 13.73 -11.58 -5.70
CA GLU A 45 14.52 -12.39 -4.77
C GLU A 45 13.64 -13.16 -3.76
N ASP A 46 12.31 -13.08 -3.88
CA ASP A 46 11.32 -13.65 -2.94
C ASP A 46 11.51 -13.20 -1.47
N ARG A 47 12.02 -11.98 -1.26
CA ARG A 47 12.30 -11.38 0.05
C ARG A 47 11.09 -10.56 0.54
N LEU A 48 9.98 -11.23 0.83
CA LEU A 48 8.71 -10.58 1.10
C LEU A 48 8.66 -9.83 2.44
N GLU A 49 9.35 -10.31 3.46
CA GLU A 49 9.42 -9.65 4.78
C GLU A 49 10.11 -8.28 4.66
N GLU A 50 11.14 -8.18 3.82
CA GLU A 50 11.79 -6.90 3.53
C GLU A 50 10.97 -6.01 2.60
N ALA A 51 10.14 -6.60 1.74
CA ALA A 51 9.20 -5.85 0.92
C ALA A 51 8.08 -5.23 1.80
N VAL A 52 7.64 -5.95 2.83
CA VAL A 52 6.71 -5.42 3.86
C VAL A 52 7.32 -4.23 4.59
N GLU A 53 8.61 -4.26 4.89
CA GLU A 53 9.32 -3.12 5.48
C GLU A 53 9.30 -1.88 4.58
N VAL A 54 9.24 -2.03 3.24
CA VAL A 54 9.05 -0.89 2.32
C VAL A 54 7.67 -0.25 2.53
N ALA A 55 6.62 -1.05 2.75
CA ALA A 55 5.30 -0.54 3.07
C ALA A 55 5.27 0.15 4.45
N ARG A 56 5.85 -0.48 5.48
CA ARG A 56 5.98 0.09 6.83
C ARG A 56 6.69 1.44 6.83
N GLN A 57 7.80 1.54 6.11
CA GLN A 57 8.54 2.80 5.98
C GLN A 57 7.71 3.91 5.34
N GLN A 58 6.78 3.60 4.44
CA GLN A 58 5.91 4.63 3.87
C GLN A 58 4.89 5.14 4.89
N VAL A 59 4.29 4.25 5.67
CA VAL A 59 3.38 4.63 6.77
C VAL A 59 4.12 5.48 7.80
N SER A 60 5.30 5.05 8.25
CA SER A 60 6.13 5.83 9.19
C SER A 60 6.57 7.19 8.65
N ASN A 61 6.60 7.36 7.32
CA ASN A 61 6.89 8.62 6.65
C ASN A 61 5.63 9.43 6.30
N GLY A 62 4.45 9.03 6.81
CA GLY A 62 3.21 9.79 6.72
C GLY A 62 2.27 9.40 5.59
N ALA A 63 2.50 8.28 4.90
CA ALA A 63 1.50 7.76 3.96
C ALA A 63 0.24 7.32 4.72
N ASN A 64 -0.93 7.80 4.28
CA ASN A 64 -2.23 7.39 4.82
C ASN A 64 -2.73 6.11 4.18
N VAL A 65 -2.38 5.89 2.91
CA VAL A 65 -2.76 4.74 2.09
C VAL A 65 -1.52 4.28 1.34
N ILE A 66 -1.40 2.97 1.10
CA ILE A 66 -0.32 2.40 0.30
C ILE A 66 -0.88 1.92 -1.03
N ASP A 67 -0.30 2.39 -2.14
CA ASP A 67 -0.52 1.80 -3.46
C ASP A 67 0.35 0.55 -3.61
N ILE A 68 -0.26 -0.54 -4.08
CA ILE A 68 0.40 -1.85 -4.23
C ILE A 68 0.23 -2.31 -5.67
N CYS A 69 1.33 -2.54 -6.36
CA CYS A 69 1.32 -2.98 -7.75
C CYS A 69 2.35 -4.09 -7.99
N PHE A 70 1.86 -5.23 -8.48
CA PHE A 70 2.63 -6.41 -8.86
C PHE A 70 2.61 -6.67 -10.37
N ASP A 71 2.34 -5.64 -11.17
CA ASP A 71 2.37 -5.76 -12.63
C ASP A 71 3.83 -5.68 -13.14
N ASP A 72 4.35 -6.82 -13.58
CA ASP A 72 5.64 -6.97 -14.24
C ASP A 72 5.63 -8.29 -15.03
N GLY A 73 6.10 -8.27 -16.28
CA GLY A 73 6.03 -9.44 -17.17
C GLY A 73 6.88 -10.65 -16.75
N LEU A 74 7.62 -10.56 -15.64
CA LEU A 74 8.51 -11.60 -15.14
C LEU A 74 7.99 -12.32 -13.89
N ILE A 75 6.84 -11.94 -13.34
CA ILE A 75 6.28 -12.55 -12.13
C ILE A 75 4.81 -12.97 -12.33
N ASP A 76 4.38 -13.97 -11.55
CA ASP A 76 2.95 -14.23 -11.36
C ASP A 76 2.37 -13.17 -10.41
N GLY A 77 1.85 -12.08 -10.99
CA GLY A 77 1.34 -10.93 -10.23
C GLY A 77 0.19 -11.28 -9.29
N VAL A 78 -0.70 -12.20 -9.67
CA VAL A 78 -1.86 -12.59 -8.84
C VAL A 78 -1.40 -13.39 -7.62
N ALA A 79 -0.55 -14.39 -7.84
CA ALA A 79 0.00 -15.19 -6.75
C ALA A 79 0.85 -14.32 -5.80
N MET A 80 1.66 -13.41 -6.36
CA MET A 80 2.53 -12.55 -5.57
C MET A 80 1.75 -11.52 -4.76
N MET A 81 0.76 -10.85 -5.36
CA MET A 81 -0.14 -9.93 -4.66
C MET A 81 -0.82 -10.63 -3.47
N THR A 82 -1.35 -11.83 -3.70
CA THR A 82 -2.04 -12.61 -2.65
C THR A 82 -1.11 -12.91 -1.49
N ARG A 83 0.10 -13.41 -1.76
CA ARG A 83 1.10 -13.70 -0.72
C ARG A 83 1.49 -12.45 0.05
N PHE A 84 1.76 -11.35 -0.66
CA PHE A 84 2.18 -10.10 -0.04
C PHE A 84 1.10 -9.50 0.86
N LEU A 85 -0.16 -9.46 0.41
CA LEU A 85 -1.27 -8.93 1.21
C LEU A 85 -1.55 -9.78 2.46
N HIS A 86 -1.43 -11.10 2.38
CA HIS A 86 -1.56 -11.96 3.57
C HIS A 86 -0.46 -11.71 4.60
N LEU A 87 0.77 -11.46 4.15
CA LEU A 87 1.86 -11.07 5.05
C LEU A 87 1.61 -9.69 5.67
N LEU A 88 1.15 -8.73 4.86
CA LEU A 88 0.84 -7.38 5.31
C LEU A 88 -0.25 -7.35 6.38
N GLN A 89 -1.27 -8.20 6.27
CA GLN A 89 -2.32 -8.36 7.29
C GLN A 89 -1.78 -8.82 8.66
N GLY A 90 -0.61 -9.46 8.69
CA GLY A 90 0.07 -9.84 9.94
C GLY A 90 0.79 -8.69 10.64
N GLU A 91 0.81 -7.49 10.04
CA GLU A 91 1.58 -6.34 10.50
C GLU A 91 0.67 -5.19 10.95
N PRO A 92 0.38 -5.05 12.25
CA PRO A 92 -0.61 -4.09 12.76
C PRO A 92 -0.30 -2.62 12.42
N ASP A 93 0.98 -2.29 12.25
CA ASP A 93 1.42 -0.93 11.92
C ASP A 93 1.13 -0.53 10.46
N VAL A 94 0.69 -1.48 9.62
CA VAL A 94 0.45 -1.28 8.19
C VAL A 94 -0.92 -1.80 7.74
N ALA A 95 -1.44 -2.84 8.40
CA ALA A 95 -2.67 -3.54 8.06
C ALA A 95 -3.94 -2.71 8.27
#